data_AF-A0A949GEB8-F1
#
_entry.id   AF-A0A949GEB8-F1
#
_cell.length_a   1.000
_cell.length_b   1.000
_cell.length_c   1.000
_cell.angle_alpha   90.00
_cell.angle_beta   90.00
_cell.angle_gamma   90.00
#
_symmetry.space_group_name_H-M   'P 1'
#
loop_
_entity.id
_entity.type
_entity.pdbx_description
1 polymer ?
#
loop_
_entity_poly.entity_id
_entity_poly.type
_entity_poly.pdbx_seq_one_letter_code
_entity_poly.pdbx_strand_id
1 'polypeptide(L)'
;MKRGFFFAVCLMCMFVAGAQAQQSLKGLPRMNGYSLTQFGNFIKDWKLVTVRFRHDSNELRFVYANDVAWKVLNDGGKVYPDGAVFAKIAIVTQEDPAFPSSAVPAGSRRYQLMVKDSKKHTETNGWGYALFGADGLTTDPDPVNQTMACHACHAIVPDKDYVFSEPMQLGMPEDYRPASAGGDALGARLTYKTFEKGLLPERVRNLIPQQYNEVRVMQGGITNHIFAGTLDEIRPALIVEVNAAKMPALLVSQDGRMYSLVYPDPDKTACKTKSGADGVNYKAHYSLGHDMSGDRAIDYCQSK
;
A
#
# COMPACT_ATOMS: atom_id res chain seq x y z
N MET A 1 -64.89 44.15 -39.33
CA MET A 1 -64.21 42.88 -39.69
C MET A 1 -62.73 43.03 -39.32
N LYS A 2 -62.28 42.26 -38.31
CA LYS A 2 -61.01 42.46 -37.60
C LYS A 2 -59.84 41.86 -38.38
N ARG A 3 -58.76 42.62 -38.56
CA ARG A 3 -57.48 42.19 -39.14
C ARG A 3 -56.69 41.42 -38.07
N GLY A 4 -56.32 40.18 -38.36
CA GLY A 4 -55.52 39.33 -37.49
C GLY A 4 -54.03 39.70 -37.59
N PHE A 5 -53.41 39.97 -36.44
CA PHE A 5 -51.96 40.09 -36.28
C PHE A 5 -51.42 38.72 -35.88
N PHE A 6 -50.62 38.09 -36.73
CA PHE A 6 -49.83 36.91 -36.39
C PHE A 6 -48.63 37.35 -35.53
N PHE A 7 -48.60 36.95 -34.25
CA PHE A 7 -47.41 37.04 -33.42
C PHE A 7 -46.48 35.87 -33.76
N ALA A 8 -45.32 36.18 -34.33
CA ALA A 8 -44.23 35.22 -34.46
C ALA A 8 -43.56 35.05 -33.09
N VAL A 9 -43.76 33.89 -32.45
CA VAL A 9 -43.04 33.50 -31.22
C VAL A 9 -41.69 32.93 -31.65
N CYS A 10 -40.62 33.72 -31.47
CA CYS A 10 -39.25 33.27 -31.65
C CYS A 10 -38.84 32.43 -30.42
N LEU A 11 -38.84 31.11 -30.57
CA LEU A 11 -38.42 30.16 -29.53
C LEU A 11 -36.88 30.19 -29.45
N MET A 12 -36.34 31.01 -28.55
CA MET A 12 -34.91 31.09 -28.29
C MET A 12 -34.50 29.89 -27.43
N CYS A 13 -34.05 28.81 -28.06
CA CYS A 13 -33.46 27.67 -27.36
C CYS A 13 -32.17 28.12 -26.64
N MET A 14 -32.26 28.37 -25.33
CA MET A 14 -31.08 28.47 -24.46
C MET A 14 -30.44 27.09 -24.37
N PHE A 15 -29.37 26.89 -25.15
CA PHE A 15 -28.39 25.85 -24.86
C PHE A 15 -27.70 26.20 -23.55
N VAL A 16 -28.18 25.66 -22.44
CA VAL A 16 -27.40 25.60 -21.20
C VAL A 16 -26.30 24.58 -21.46
N ALA A 17 -25.16 25.05 -21.94
CA ALA A 17 -23.93 24.28 -21.95
C ALA A 17 -23.60 23.96 -20.48
N GLY A 18 -24.01 22.79 -20.02
CA GLY A 18 -23.57 22.24 -18.76
C GLY A 18 -22.07 22.08 -18.83
N ALA A 19 -21.33 22.99 -18.18
CA ALA A 19 -19.94 22.78 -17.86
C ALA A 19 -19.89 21.56 -16.92
N GLN A 20 -19.76 20.36 -17.48
CA GLN A 20 -19.29 19.22 -16.73
C GLN A 20 -17.90 19.60 -16.26
N ALA A 21 -17.78 19.91 -14.96
CA ALA A 21 -16.51 20.15 -14.31
C ALA A 21 -15.65 18.91 -14.55
N GLN A 22 -14.65 19.04 -15.42
CA GLN A 22 -13.64 18.03 -15.61
C GLN A 22 -12.89 17.93 -14.27
N GLN A 23 -13.22 16.90 -13.49
CA GLN A 23 -12.64 16.69 -12.18
C GLN A 23 -11.12 16.59 -12.36
N SER A 24 -10.42 17.56 -11.76
CA SER A 24 -8.97 17.69 -11.87
C SER A 24 -8.30 16.37 -11.48
N LEU A 25 -7.47 15.81 -12.36
CA LEU A 25 -6.60 14.65 -12.11
C LEU A 25 -5.49 14.94 -11.07
N LYS A 26 -5.42 16.16 -10.51
CA LYS A 26 -4.49 16.51 -9.44
C LYS A 26 -5.05 16.07 -8.09
N GLY A 27 -4.20 15.46 -7.28
CA GLY A 27 -4.51 15.03 -5.92
C GLY A 27 -5.04 16.17 -5.03
N LEU A 28 -5.70 15.80 -3.94
CA LEU A 28 -6.30 16.74 -2.99
C LEU A 28 -5.28 17.20 -1.94
N PRO A 29 -5.37 18.44 -1.42
CA PRO A 29 -4.47 18.91 -0.37
C PRO A 29 -4.76 18.31 1.01
N ARG A 30 -5.88 17.56 1.16
CA ARG A 30 -6.30 16.95 2.41
C ARG A 30 -6.87 15.55 2.20
N MET A 31 -6.68 14.70 3.19
CA MET A 31 -7.27 13.37 3.31
C MET A 31 -7.72 13.15 4.75
N ASN A 32 -8.95 12.68 4.97
CA ASN A 32 -9.57 12.54 6.30
C ASN A 32 -9.53 13.81 7.16
N GLY A 33 -9.54 14.99 6.50
CA GLY A 33 -9.44 16.29 7.14
C GLY A 33 -8.02 16.65 7.62
N TYR A 34 -7.00 15.86 7.29
CA TYR A 34 -5.60 16.14 7.60
C TYR A 34 -4.88 16.69 6.37
N SER A 35 -3.91 17.59 6.56
CA SER A 35 -2.92 17.98 5.56
C SER A 35 -1.52 17.64 6.05
N LEU A 36 -0.55 17.53 5.15
CA LEU A 36 0.85 17.33 5.53
C LEU A 36 1.39 18.47 6.43
N THR A 37 0.97 19.71 6.14
CA THR A 37 1.41 20.91 6.88
C THR A 37 0.80 21.04 8.28
N GLN A 38 -0.27 20.31 8.59
CA GLN A 38 -0.95 20.39 9.88
C GLN A 38 -0.07 19.96 11.06
N PHE A 39 0.90 19.06 10.83
CA PHE A 39 1.72 18.46 11.87
C PHE A 39 3.09 19.12 12.04
N GLY A 40 3.24 20.35 11.53
CA GLY A 40 4.49 21.12 11.67
C GLY A 40 5.70 20.39 11.07
N ASN A 41 6.88 20.60 11.67
CA ASN A 41 8.10 19.91 11.25
C ASN A 41 8.34 18.68 12.12
N PHE A 42 7.49 17.67 11.97
CA PHE A 42 7.58 16.43 12.75
C PHE A 42 8.97 15.75 12.68
N ILE A 43 9.75 15.98 11.63
CA ILE A 43 11.12 15.44 11.51
C ILE A 43 12.03 16.00 12.62
N LYS A 44 11.82 17.26 13.01
CA LYS A 44 12.57 17.92 14.09
C LYS A 44 11.95 17.70 15.45
N ASP A 45 10.61 17.70 15.50
CA ASP A 45 9.90 17.85 16.76
C ASP A 45 9.49 16.50 17.38
N TRP A 46 9.37 15.43 16.57
CA TRP A 46 8.87 14.14 17.02
C TRP A 46 9.98 13.11 17.23
N LYS A 47 9.64 12.01 17.91
CA LYS A 47 10.60 10.94 18.19
C LYS A 47 10.68 9.99 16.99
N LEU A 48 11.88 9.75 16.48
CA LEU A 48 12.13 8.70 15.51
C LEU A 48 11.92 7.35 16.20
N VAL A 49 10.94 6.58 15.71
CA VAL A 49 10.59 5.27 16.24
C VAL A 49 11.46 4.20 15.62
N THR A 50 11.50 4.13 14.29
CA THR A 50 12.18 3.06 13.56
C THR A 50 12.50 3.47 12.14
N VAL A 51 13.47 2.78 11.54
CA VAL A 51 13.82 2.88 10.12
C VAL A 51 13.72 1.50 9.51
N ARG A 52 12.97 1.39 8.40
CA ARG A 52 12.82 0.14 7.65
C ARG A 52 13.28 0.33 6.21
N PHE A 53 14.10 -0.58 5.70
CA PHE A 53 14.41 -0.61 4.27
C PHE A 53 13.44 -1.53 3.54
N ARG A 54 12.91 -1.08 2.40
CA ARG A 54 12.08 -1.90 1.51
C ARG A 54 12.84 -2.28 0.27
N HIS A 55 13.03 -3.58 0.10
CA HIS A 55 13.77 -4.16 -1.03
C HIS A 55 13.04 -4.04 -2.37
N ASP A 56 11.70 -4.04 -2.36
CA ASP A 56 10.87 -4.00 -3.55
C ASP A 56 10.73 -2.59 -4.14
N SER A 57 10.69 -1.56 -3.28
CA SER A 57 10.60 -0.15 -3.70
C SER A 57 11.91 0.64 -3.59
N ASN A 58 12.98 0.03 -3.06
CA ASN A 58 14.26 0.69 -2.77
C ASN A 58 14.09 1.95 -1.90
N GLU A 59 13.26 1.84 -0.87
CA GLU A 59 12.89 2.96 0.01
C GLU A 59 13.42 2.76 1.44
N LEU A 60 14.05 3.79 1.99
CA LEU A 60 14.21 3.97 3.43
C LEU A 60 12.94 4.59 4.02
N ARG A 61 12.36 3.94 5.01
CA ARG A 61 11.10 4.36 5.65
C ARG A 61 11.34 4.74 7.09
N PHE A 62 11.27 6.04 7.36
CA PHE A 62 11.41 6.62 8.68
C PHE A 62 10.02 6.75 9.29
N VAL A 63 9.81 6.21 10.49
CA VAL A 63 8.57 6.40 11.24
C VAL A 63 8.84 7.25 12.47
N TYR A 64 8.04 8.29 12.64
CA TYR A 64 8.06 9.22 13.76
C TYR A 64 6.76 9.09 14.56
N ALA A 65 6.84 9.33 15.86
CA ALA A 65 5.70 9.38 16.77
C ALA A 65 5.69 10.71 17.51
N ASN A 66 4.51 11.35 17.59
CA ASN A 66 4.33 12.50 18.48
C ASN A 66 4.47 12.07 19.95
N ASP A 67 4.55 13.02 20.89
CA ASP A 67 4.79 12.71 22.30
C ASP A 67 3.74 11.77 22.91
N VAL A 68 2.48 11.87 22.46
CA VAL A 68 1.38 11.00 22.91
C VAL A 68 1.63 9.55 22.49
N ALA A 69 1.93 9.31 21.22
CA ALA A 69 2.22 7.97 20.71
C ALA A 69 3.55 7.44 21.24
N TRP A 70 4.57 8.30 21.37
CA TRP A 70 5.87 7.93 21.89
C TRP A 70 5.80 7.47 23.34
N LYS A 71 5.01 8.15 24.18
CA LYS A 71 4.82 7.75 25.58
C LYS A 71 4.33 6.30 25.68
N VAL A 72 3.33 5.92 24.88
CA VAL A 72 2.81 4.55 24.85
C VAL A 72 3.89 3.56 24.45
N LEU A 73 4.64 3.85 23.39
CA LEU A 73 5.74 2.99 22.92
C LEU A 73 6.85 2.82 23.96
N ASN A 74 7.26 3.93 24.59
CA ASN A 74 8.32 3.95 25.59
C ASN A 74 7.94 3.15 26.84
N ASP A 75 6.66 3.15 27.19
CA ASP A 75 6.11 2.40 28.34
C ASP A 75 5.81 0.92 27.97
N GLY A 76 6.17 0.46 26.76
CA GLY A 76 5.89 -0.90 26.27
C GLY A 76 4.42 -1.16 25.95
N GLY A 77 3.61 -0.11 25.93
CA GLY A 77 2.17 -0.15 25.64
C GLY A 77 1.87 -0.36 24.16
N LYS A 78 0.62 -0.75 23.90
CA LYS A 78 0.12 -1.09 22.56
C LYS A 78 -1.26 -0.51 22.25
N VAL A 79 -1.82 0.29 23.15
CA VAL A 79 -3.13 0.92 23.01
C VAL A 79 -2.92 2.42 23.06
N TYR A 80 -3.32 3.12 22.00
CA TYR A 80 -3.03 4.53 21.84
C TYR A 80 -4.27 5.38 22.17
N PRO A 81 -4.13 6.42 23.00
CA PRO A 81 -5.21 7.36 23.26
C PRO A 81 -5.45 8.28 22.06
N ASP A 82 -6.61 8.92 22.03
CA ASP A 82 -6.92 9.98 21.06
C ASP A 82 -5.86 11.08 21.09
N GLY A 83 -5.46 11.58 19.92
CA GLY A 83 -4.35 12.51 19.74
C GLY A 83 -3.00 11.85 19.50
N ALA A 84 -2.88 10.52 19.59
CA ALA A 84 -1.69 9.80 19.12
C ALA A 84 -1.53 9.95 17.60
N VAL A 85 -0.31 10.27 17.15
CA VAL A 85 -0.01 10.42 15.72
C VAL A 85 1.30 9.74 15.37
N PHE A 86 1.29 9.02 14.26
CA PHE A 86 2.48 8.54 13.57
C PHE A 86 2.62 9.19 12.21
N ALA A 87 3.83 9.62 11.89
CA ALA A 87 4.20 10.11 10.58
C ALA A 87 5.27 9.19 9.97
N LYS A 88 5.14 8.85 8.70
CA LYS A 88 6.09 7.99 7.98
C LYS A 88 6.53 8.68 6.69
N ILE A 89 7.84 8.74 6.48
CA ILE A 89 8.45 9.25 5.24
C ILE A 89 9.06 8.07 4.51
N ALA A 90 8.71 7.90 3.23
CA ALA A 90 9.42 6.97 2.35
C ALA A 90 10.38 7.77 1.46
N ILE A 91 11.67 7.48 1.62
CA ILE A 91 12.77 8.13 0.91
C ILE A 91 13.36 7.13 -0.07
N VAL A 92 13.38 7.46 -1.35
CA VAL A 92 14.06 6.65 -2.36
C VAL A 92 15.57 6.79 -2.21
N THR A 93 16.30 5.69 -2.43
CA THR A 93 17.76 5.69 -2.38
C THR A 93 18.38 5.59 -3.77
N GLN A 94 19.58 6.17 -3.91
CA GLN A 94 20.45 6.03 -5.08
C GLN A 94 21.84 5.54 -4.64
N GLU A 95 22.66 5.09 -5.59
CA GLU A 95 24.06 4.74 -5.32
C GLU A 95 24.81 5.94 -4.73
N ASP A 96 25.67 5.67 -3.74
CA ASP A 96 26.53 6.70 -3.16
C ASP A 96 27.74 6.94 -4.07
N PRO A 97 27.88 8.14 -4.68
CA PRO A 97 29.00 8.44 -5.56
C PRO A 97 30.34 8.49 -4.82
N ALA A 98 30.33 8.71 -3.49
CA ALA A 98 31.54 8.73 -2.67
C ALA A 98 31.92 7.33 -2.18
N PHE A 99 30.98 6.39 -2.13
CA PHE A 99 31.22 5.04 -1.63
C PHE A 99 30.32 4.00 -2.34
N PRO A 100 30.75 3.46 -3.49
CA PRO A 100 29.92 2.62 -4.38
C PRO A 100 29.29 1.37 -3.74
N SER A 101 29.80 0.91 -2.60
CA SER A 101 29.19 -0.19 -1.83
C SER A 101 28.06 0.26 -0.90
N SER A 102 27.58 1.51 -1.00
CA SER A 102 26.49 2.06 -0.20
C SER A 102 25.47 2.84 -1.02
N ALA A 103 24.37 3.21 -0.37
CA ALA A 103 23.28 3.97 -0.97
C ALA A 103 22.95 5.19 -0.10
N VAL A 104 22.62 6.30 -0.76
CA VAL A 104 22.25 7.56 -0.12
C VAL A 104 20.79 7.95 -0.43
N PRO A 105 20.14 8.71 0.45
CA PRO A 105 18.87 9.36 0.15
C PRO A 105 18.90 10.18 -1.15
N ALA A 106 17.93 9.95 -2.04
CA ALA A 106 17.73 10.72 -3.28
C ALA A 106 16.53 11.68 -3.21
N GLY A 107 15.58 11.42 -2.30
CA GLY A 107 14.42 12.29 -2.09
C GLY A 107 13.22 11.57 -1.46
N SER A 108 12.29 12.34 -0.90
CA SER A 108 11.03 11.79 -0.38
C SER A 108 10.07 11.47 -1.52
N ARG A 109 9.58 10.24 -1.60
CA ARG A 109 8.53 9.85 -2.55
C ARG A 109 7.13 10.10 -2.01
N ARG A 110 6.94 9.87 -0.71
CA ARG A 110 5.62 9.94 -0.07
C ARG A 110 5.71 10.17 1.44
N TYR A 111 4.65 10.79 1.95
CA TYR A 111 4.40 11.03 3.36
C TYR A 111 3.11 10.32 3.75
N GLN A 112 3.12 9.64 4.90
CA GLN A 112 1.99 8.88 5.41
C GLN A 112 1.73 9.28 6.85
N LEU A 113 0.46 9.43 7.21
CA LEU A 113 0.03 9.76 8.55
C LEU A 113 -1.01 8.75 9.02
N MET A 114 -0.97 8.42 10.31
CA MET A 114 -2.10 7.82 11.00
C MET A 114 -2.36 8.54 12.32
N VAL A 115 -3.61 8.93 12.56
CA VAL A 115 -4.04 9.79 13.66
C VAL A 115 -5.16 9.10 14.44
N LYS A 116 -4.99 8.95 15.75
CA LYS A 116 -6.02 8.39 16.63
C LYS A 116 -7.04 9.47 16.98
N ASP A 117 -8.28 9.25 16.57
CA ASP A 117 -9.46 10.03 16.94
C ASP A 117 -10.67 9.09 16.88
N SER A 118 -10.98 8.48 18.03
CA SER A 118 -12.01 7.45 18.19
C SER A 118 -13.40 7.91 17.81
N LYS A 119 -13.68 9.22 17.93
CA LYS A 119 -14.97 9.83 17.60
C LYS A 119 -15.11 10.13 16.13
N LYS A 120 -14.01 10.57 15.48
CA LYS A 120 -14.01 10.94 14.07
C LYS A 120 -13.92 9.73 13.15
N HIS A 121 -13.16 8.70 13.54
CA HIS A 121 -12.79 7.57 12.68
C HIS A 121 -13.40 6.25 13.16
N THR A 122 -14.72 6.24 13.37
CA THR A 122 -15.44 5.08 13.90
C THR A 122 -15.38 3.86 13.00
N GLU A 123 -15.28 4.06 11.68
CA GLU A 123 -15.25 2.99 10.67
C GLU A 123 -13.88 2.29 10.54
N THR A 124 -12.83 2.88 11.15
CA THR A 124 -11.44 2.41 11.05
C THR A 124 -10.80 2.23 12.43
N ASN A 125 -11.60 1.77 13.40
CA ASN A 125 -11.20 1.52 14.79
C ASN A 125 -10.49 2.71 15.45
N GLY A 126 -10.95 3.92 15.13
CA GLY A 126 -10.44 5.18 15.67
C GLY A 126 -9.20 5.72 14.97
N TRP A 127 -8.74 5.12 13.86
CA TRP A 127 -7.55 5.58 13.14
C TRP A 127 -7.89 6.25 11.80
N GLY A 128 -7.56 7.53 11.68
CA GLY A 128 -7.60 8.23 10.40
C GLY A 128 -6.27 8.09 9.67
N TYR A 129 -6.29 7.81 8.38
CA TYR A 129 -5.08 7.66 7.56
C TYR A 129 -4.95 8.80 6.56
N ALA A 130 -3.73 9.20 6.22
CA ALA A 130 -3.50 10.13 5.11
C ALA A 130 -2.23 9.76 4.34
N LEU A 131 -2.28 9.83 3.01
CA LEU A 131 -1.15 9.52 2.13
C LEU A 131 -0.97 10.64 1.11
N PHE A 132 0.20 11.29 1.16
CA PHE A 132 0.57 12.39 0.30
C PHE A 132 1.81 12.06 -0.54
N GLY A 133 1.85 12.57 -1.76
CA GLY A 133 3.05 12.63 -2.58
C GLY A 133 4.05 13.66 -2.06
N ALA A 134 5.19 13.78 -2.75
CA ALA A 134 6.21 14.77 -2.45
C ALA A 134 5.73 16.23 -2.59
N ASP A 135 4.69 16.45 -3.39
CA ASP A 135 4.02 17.73 -3.62
C ASP A 135 3.00 18.10 -2.54
N GLY A 136 2.77 17.22 -1.55
CA GLY A 136 1.79 17.42 -0.48
C GLY A 136 0.35 17.17 -0.90
N LEU A 137 0.10 16.61 -2.09
CA LEU A 137 -1.22 16.25 -2.58
C LEU A 137 -1.48 14.74 -2.39
N THR A 138 -2.75 14.33 -2.30
CA THR A 138 -3.09 12.91 -2.22
C THR A 138 -2.58 12.17 -3.46
N THR A 139 -2.11 10.94 -3.28
CA THR A 139 -1.65 10.13 -4.41
C THR A 139 -2.79 9.48 -5.18
N ASP A 140 -4.01 9.59 -4.68
CA ASP A 140 -5.24 9.03 -5.23
C ASP A 140 -6.38 10.07 -5.10
N PRO A 141 -7.17 10.35 -6.15
CA PRO A 141 -8.41 11.13 -6.12
C PRO A 141 -9.57 10.51 -5.33
N ASP A 142 -9.49 9.26 -4.88
CA ASP A 142 -10.45 8.63 -3.95
C ASP A 142 -9.85 8.43 -2.54
N PRO A 143 -9.87 9.47 -1.69
CA PRO A 143 -9.40 9.39 -0.31
C PRO A 143 -10.17 8.37 0.55
N VAL A 144 -11.44 8.10 0.26
CA VAL A 144 -12.25 7.19 1.09
C VAL A 144 -11.77 5.76 0.87
N ASN A 145 -11.67 5.33 -0.38
CA ASN A 145 -11.12 4.01 -0.70
C ASN A 145 -9.67 3.87 -0.20
N GLN A 146 -8.85 4.91 -0.36
CA GLN A 146 -7.48 4.90 0.13
C GLN A 146 -7.41 4.75 1.67
N THR A 147 -8.32 5.40 2.40
CA THR A 147 -8.42 5.27 3.86
C THR A 147 -8.73 3.85 4.29
N MET A 148 -9.75 3.26 3.69
CA MET A 148 -10.18 1.91 4.02
C MET A 148 -9.11 0.88 3.68
N ALA A 149 -8.35 1.11 2.61
CA ALA A 149 -7.28 0.22 2.24
C ALA A 149 -6.04 0.33 3.14
N CYS A 150 -5.69 1.54 3.59
CA CYS A 150 -4.72 1.71 4.66
C CYS A 150 -5.15 0.97 5.92
N HIS A 151 -6.41 1.13 6.32
CA HIS A 151 -6.94 0.46 7.50
C HIS A 151 -6.95 -1.06 7.37
N ALA A 152 -7.36 -1.61 6.22
CA ALA A 152 -7.41 -3.05 5.99
C ALA A 152 -6.03 -3.73 6.15
N CYS A 153 -4.96 -3.09 5.69
CA CYS A 153 -3.60 -3.57 5.95
C CYS A 153 -3.22 -3.47 7.43
N HIS A 154 -3.60 -2.39 8.11
CA HIS A 154 -3.33 -2.20 9.53
C HIS A 154 -4.20 -3.09 10.44
N ALA A 155 -5.35 -3.56 9.96
CA ALA A 155 -6.28 -4.46 10.64
C ALA A 155 -5.73 -5.87 10.90
N ILE A 156 -4.57 -6.21 10.34
CA ILE A 156 -3.91 -7.51 10.58
C ILE A 156 -3.06 -7.52 11.87
N VAL A 157 -2.89 -6.36 12.52
CA VAL A 157 -2.23 -6.22 13.83
C VAL A 157 -3.16 -5.62 14.89
N PRO A 158 -4.37 -6.17 15.09
CA PRO A 158 -5.33 -5.61 16.04
C PRO A 158 -4.81 -5.68 17.50
N ASP A 159 -3.94 -6.65 17.79
CA ASP A 159 -3.24 -6.82 19.07
C ASP A 159 -2.24 -5.70 19.40
N LYS A 160 -1.92 -4.84 18.42
CA LYS A 160 -1.03 -3.68 18.55
C LYS A 160 -1.75 -2.35 18.29
N ASP A 161 -3.08 -2.34 18.46
CA ASP A 161 -3.95 -1.21 18.10
C ASP A 161 -3.63 -0.70 16.70
N TYR A 162 -3.51 -1.63 15.75
CA TYR A 162 -3.33 -1.34 14.33
C TYR A 162 -2.00 -0.65 14.00
N VAL A 163 -0.98 -0.71 14.87
CA VAL A 163 0.35 -0.10 14.66
C VAL A 163 1.43 -1.18 14.51
N PHE A 164 2.16 -1.14 13.39
CA PHE A 164 3.31 -2.05 13.13
C PHE A 164 4.64 -1.58 13.73
N SER A 165 4.72 -0.32 14.14
CA SER A 165 5.97 0.33 14.53
C SER A 165 6.31 0.02 15.98
N GLU A 166 7.57 -0.35 16.22
CA GLU A 166 8.15 -0.53 17.55
C GLU A 166 9.47 0.24 17.60
N PRO A 167 9.90 0.73 18.78
CA PRO A 167 11.16 1.45 18.93
C PRO A 167 12.34 0.60 18.45
N MET A 168 13.21 1.21 17.67
CA MET A 168 14.47 0.60 17.25
C MET A 168 15.35 0.32 18.47
N GLN A 169 15.86 -0.90 18.57
CA GLN A 169 16.88 -1.24 19.57
C GLN A 169 18.21 -0.64 19.13
N LEU A 170 18.77 0.25 19.95
CA LEU A 170 20.05 0.91 19.66
C LEU A 170 21.26 0.09 20.11
N GLY A 171 21.05 -0.86 21.02
CA GLY A 171 22.08 -1.81 21.42
C GLY A 171 22.23 -2.93 20.39
N MET A 172 23.47 -3.25 20.02
CA MET A 172 23.77 -4.50 19.32
C MET A 172 23.55 -5.67 20.28
N PRO A 173 22.75 -6.70 19.93
CA PRO A 173 22.69 -7.92 20.72
C PRO A 173 24.07 -8.57 20.81
N GLU A 174 24.48 -9.03 22.00
CA GLU A 174 25.78 -9.71 22.19
C GLU A 174 25.93 -10.95 21.31
N ASP A 175 24.81 -11.60 20.99
CA ASP A 175 24.72 -12.78 20.15
C ASP A 175 24.15 -12.46 18.76
N TYR A 176 24.35 -11.24 18.24
CA TYR A 176 23.83 -10.83 16.93
C TYR A 176 24.12 -11.90 15.87
N ARG A 177 23.05 -12.55 15.43
CA ARG A 177 23.01 -13.39 14.24
C ARG A 177 22.11 -12.66 13.25
N PRO A 178 22.55 -12.43 12.00
CA PRO A 178 21.64 -11.97 10.96
C PRO A 178 20.43 -12.90 10.98
N ALA A 179 19.24 -12.32 11.13
CA ALA A 179 18.02 -13.12 11.09
C ALA A 179 18.06 -13.94 9.79
N SER A 180 17.98 -15.27 9.91
CA SER A 180 17.68 -16.11 8.74
C SER A 180 16.42 -15.55 8.09
N ALA A 181 16.36 -15.49 6.76
CA ALA A 181 15.31 -14.86 5.97
C ALA A 181 13.88 -15.43 6.15
N GLY A 182 13.55 -16.08 7.27
CA GLY A 182 12.38 -16.93 7.47
C GLY A 182 11.52 -16.64 8.71
N GLY A 183 11.57 -15.44 9.27
CA GLY A 183 10.62 -15.03 10.30
C GLY A 183 9.35 -14.40 9.71
N ASP A 184 8.50 -15.16 9.01
CA ASP A 184 7.27 -14.60 8.41
C ASP A 184 6.11 -14.49 9.41
N ALA A 185 6.27 -13.59 10.39
CA ALA A 185 5.21 -13.25 11.33
C ALA A 185 3.98 -12.63 10.65
N LEU A 186 4.12 -12.11 9.42
CA LEU A 186 3.05 -11.51 8.65
C LEU A 186 2.21 -12.59 7.94
N GLY A 187 2.84 -13.50 7.19
CA GLY A 187 2.18 -14.63 6.54
C GLY A 187 1.46 -15.53 7.53
N ALA A 188 2.00 -15.71 8.74
CA ALA A 188 1.32 -16.44 9.82
C ALA A 188 -0.02 -15.79 10.25
N ARG A 189 -0.24 -14.50 9.97
CA ARG A 189 -1.47 -13.76 10.28
C ARG A 189 -2.42 -13.65 9.08
N LEU A 190 -1.97 -14.02 7.87
CA LEU A 190 -2.76 -13.96 6.65
C LEU A 190 -3.47 -15.30 6.41
N THR A 191 -4.71 -15.22 5.94
CA THR A 191 -5.52 -16.41 5.65
C THR A 191 -5.72 -16.58 4.17
N TYR A 192 -5.68 -17.83 3.69
CA TYR A 192 -5.84 -18.18 2.28
C TYR A 192 -6.84 -19.33 2.12
N LYS A 193 -7.57 -19.32 1.01
CA LYS A 193 -8.42 -20.43 0.56
C LYS A 193 -7.97 -20.88 -0.82
N THR A 194 -8.10 -22.17 -1.11
CA THR A 194 -7.83 -22.70 -2.44
C THR A 194 -9.05 -22.48 -3.33
N PHE A 195 -8.81 -21.96 -4.54
CA PHE A 195 -9.82 -21.80 -5.57
C PHE A 195 -9.35 -22.49 -6.85
N GLU A 196 -10.28 -23.11 -7.57
CA GLU A 196 -10.02 -23.54 -8.94
C GLU A 196 -9.80 -22.32 -9.85
N LYS A 197 -8.81 -22.42 -10.74
CA LYS A 197 -8.49 -21.38 -11.74
C LYS A 197 -9.73 -20.96 -12.55
N GLY A 198 -10.61 -21.91 -12.85
CA GLY A 198 -11.87 -21.71 -13.56
C GLY A 198 -12.91 -20.85 -12.83
N LEU A 199 -12.70 -20.54 -11.54
CA LEU A 199 -13.59 -19.70 -10.73
C LEU A 199 -13.05 -18.27 -10.57
N LEU A 200 -11.82 -18.00 -11.02
CA LEU A 200 -11.20 -16.67 -10.91
C LEU A 200 -11.66 -15.74 -12.03
N PRO A 201 -11.62 -14.41 -11.82
CA PRO A 201 -11.88 -13.43 -12.89
C PRO A 201 -11.02 -13.69 -14.13
N GLU A 202 -11.59 -13.51 -15.32
CA GLU A 202 -10.93 -13.82 -16.60
C GLU A 202 -9.55 -13.16 -16.73
N ARG A 203 -9.46 -11.89 -16.30
CA ARG A 203 -8.21 -11.11 -16.31
C ARG A 203 -7.07 -11.78 -15.56
N VAL A 204 -7.37 -12.46 -14.45
CA VAL A 204 -6.36 -13.18 -13.65
C VAL A 204 -6.15 -14.59 -14.17
N ARG A 205 -7.23 -15.26 -14.61
CA ARG A 205 -7.21 -16.65 -15.09
C ARG A 205 -6.18 -16.87 -16.18
N ASN A 206 -6.11 -15.95 -17.14
CA ASN A 206 -5.26 -16.04 -18.31
C ASN A 206 -3.76 -15.80 -18.01
N LEU A 207 -3.45 -15.27 -16.82
CA LEU A 207 -2.08 -15.02 -16.36
C LEU A 207 -1.49 -16.20 -15.59
N ILE A 208 -2.32 -17.14 -15.15
CA ILE A 208 -1.87 -18.30 -14.39
C ILE A 208 -1.30 -19.35 -15.36
N PRO A 209 -0.06 -19.82 -15.16
CA PRO A 209 0.55 -20.83 -16.02
C PRO A 209 -0.32 -22.08 -16.18
N GLN A 210 -0.31 -22.68 -17.37
CA GLN A 210 -1.21 -23.79 -17.72
C GLN A 210 -1.10 -24.99 -16.78
N GLN A 211 0.10 -25.24 -16.23
CA GLN A 211 0.37 -26.32 -15.27
C GLN A 211 -0.38 -26.19 -13.93
N TYR A 212 -0.92 -25.00 -13.61
CA TYR A 212 -1.65 -24.78 -12.37
C TYR A 212 -3.16 -24.73 -12.64
N ASN A 213 -3.90 -25.56 -11.89
CA ASN A 213 -5.37 -25.61 -11.89
C ASN A 213 -5.98 -24.99 -10.64
N GLU A 214 -5.18 -24.77 -9.59
CA GLU A 214 -5.60 -24.23 -8.32
C GLU A 214 -4.72 -23.05 -7.91
N VAL A 215 -5.30 -22.12 -7.15
CA VAL A 215 -4.64 -20.90 -6.65
C VAL A 215 -5.00 -20.68 -5.19
N ARG A 216 -4.02 -20.24 -4.40
CA ARG A 216 -4.20 -19.81 -3.01
C ARG A 216 -4.62 -18.34 -3.00
N VAL A 217 -5.90 -18.09 -2.74
CA VAL A 217 -6.48 -16.75 -2.74
C VAL A 217 -6.54 -16.21 -1.32
N MET A 218 -5.91 -15.06 -1.09
CA MET A 218 -5.91 -14.34 0.18
C MET A 218 -7.33 -13.96 0.57
N GLN A 219 -7.65 -14.10 1.85
CA GLN A 219 -8.94 -13.82 2.45
C GLN A 219 -8.84 -12.71 3.49
N GLY A 220 -9.98 -12.14 3.86
CA GLY A 220 -10.10 -11.12 4.91
C GLY A 220 -10.37 -9.72 4.35
N GLY A 221 -10.45 -8.73 5.23
CA GLY A 221 -10.84 -7.36 4.87
C GLY A 221 -9.92 -6.68 3.84
N ILE A 222 -8.68 -7.17 3.68
CA ILE A 222 -7.75 -6.70 2.66
C ILE A 222 -8.28 -6.87 1.23
N THR A 223 -9.16 -7.83 0.98
CA THR A 223 -9.76 -8.02 -0.36
C THR A 223 -10.86 -7.00 -0.68
N ASN A 224 -11.34 -6.25 0.31
CA ASN A 224 -12.40 -5.27 0.12
C ASN A 224 -11.84 -3.90 -0.30
N HIS A 225 -10.60 -3.60 0.08
CA HIS A 225 -9.99 -2.28 -0.10
C HIS A 225 -8.53 -2.44 -0.53
N ILE A 226 -8.31 -2.42 -1.85
CA ILE A 226 -6.99 -2.61 -2.46
C ILE A 226 -6.63 -1.36 -3.26
N PHE A 227 -5.42 -0.82 -3.04
CA PHE A 227 -4.79 0.19 -3.89
C PHE A 227 -3.40 -0.27 -4.32
N ALA A 228 -2.76 0.47 -5.23
CA ALA A 228 -1.45 0.11 -5.76
C ALA A 228 -0.40 -0.15 -4.66
N GLY A 229 -0.42 0.64 -3.58
CA GLY A 229 0.49 0.44 -2.44
C GLY A 229 0.23 -0.86 -1.66
N THR A 230 -1.02 -1.29 -1.53
CA THR A 230 -1.37 -2.61 -0.94
C THR A 230 -0.76 -3.73 -1.77
N LEU A 231 -0.90 -3.66 -3.10
CA LEU A 231 -0.39 -4.66 -4.02
C LEU A 231 1.14 -4.76 -3.92
N ASP A 232 1.84 -3.63 -3.80
CA ASP A 232 3.28 -3.64 -3.57
C ASP A 232 3.65 -4.26 -2.22
N GLU A 233 2.89 -3.94 -1.16
CA GLU A 233 3.16 -4.40 0.22
C GLU A 233 2.94 -5.88 0.45
N ILE A 234 2.01 -6.51 -0.28
CA ILE A 234 1.61 -7.88 -0.02
C ILE A 234 2.44 -8.94 -0.76
N ARG A 235 3.16 -8.55 -1.83
CA ARG A 235 3.90 -9.51 -2.68
C ARG A 235 4.87 -10.41 -1.92
N PRO A 236 5.69 -9.92 -0.98
CA PRO A 236 6.56 -10.81 -0.20
C PRO A 236 5.79 -11.90 0.54
N ALA A 237 4.63 -11.57 1.12
CA ALA A 237 3.78 -12.55 1.81
C ALA A 237 3.14 -13.54 0.83
N LEU A 238 2.79 -13.12 -0.38
CA LEU A 238 2.33 -14.03 -1.44
C LEU A 238 3.44 -15.01 -1.85
N ILE A 239 4.71 -14.58 -1.94
CA ILE A 239 5.82 -15.50 -2.24
C ILE A 239 5.99 -16.55 -1.14
N VAL A 240 5.84 -16.18 0.13
CA VAL A 240 5.88 -17.14 1.24
C VAL A 240 4.76 -18.18 1.10
N GLU A 241 3.53 -17.77 0.80
CA GLU A 241 2.42 -18.69 0.57
C GLU A 241 2.68 -19.60 -0.64
N VAL A 242 3.21 -19.07 -1.75
CA VAL A 242 3.62 -19.87 -2.92
C VAL A 242 4.59 -20.97 -2.51
N ASN A 243 5.56 -20.64 -1.68
CA ASN A 243 6.57 -21.59 -1.22
C ASN A 243 6.02 -22.65 -0.27
N ALA A 244 5.11 -22.26 0.63
CA ALA A 244 4.47 -23.17 1.57
C ALA A 244 3.50 -24.12 0.86
N ALA A 245 2.65 -23.57 -0.02
CA ALA A 245 1.55 -24.30 -0.64
C ALA A 245 1.94 -24.98 -1.97
N LYS A 246 3.10 -24.64 -2.54
CA LYS A 246 3.56 -25.09 -3.87
C LYS A 246 2.54 -24.79 -4.98
N MET A 247 1.84 -23.67 -4.86
CA MET A 247 0.78 -23.21 -5.76
C MET A 247 0.90 -21.70 -5.98
N PRO A 248 0.37 -21.14 -7.08
CA PRO A 248 0.24 -19.69 -7.23
C PRO A 248 -0.54 -19.08 -6.05
N ALA A 249 -0.16 -17.88 -5.62
CA ALA A 249 -0.87 -17.13 -4.60
C ALA A 249 -1.38 -15.79 -5.15
N LEU A 250 -2.58 -15.40 -4.74
CA LEU A 250 -3.32 -14.28 -5.29
C LEU A 250 -3.92 -13.43 -4.18
N LEU A 251 -3.68 -12.12 -4.23
CA LEU A 251 -4.61 -11.13 -3.67
C LEU A 251 -5.46 -10.59 -4.83
N VAL A 252 -6.78 -10.57 -4.67
CA VAL A 252 -7.71 -10.02 -5.65
C VAL A 252 -8.85 -9.29 -4.94
N SER A 253 -9.30 -8.17 -5.49
CA SER A 253 -10.45 -7.42 -4.97
C SER A 253 -11.75 -8.16 -5.24
N GLN A 254 -12.80 -7.87 -4.46
CA GLN A 254 -14.12 -8.47 -4.66
C GLN A 254 -14.69 -8.27 -6.07
N ASP A 255 -14.43 -7.10 -6.67
CA ASP A 255 -14.85 -6.77 -8.03
C ASP A 255 -13.91 -7.33 -9.13
N GLY A 256 -12.85 -8.03 -8.74
CA GLY A 256 -11.86 -8.63 -9.64
C GLY A 256 -10.97 -7.63 -10.39
N ARG A 257 -11.09 -6.32 -10.12
CA ARG A 257 -10.34 -5.28 -10.86
C ARG A 257 -8.90 -5.12 -10.39
N MET A 258 -8.68 -5.23 -9.08
CA MET A 258 -7.38 -5.04 -8.45
C MET A 258 -6.80 -6.39 -8.04
N TYR A 259 -5.57 -6.69 -8.44
CA TYR A 259 -4.95 -7.96 -8.11
C TYR A 259 -3.43 -7.89 -8.00
N SER A 260 -2.86 -8.82 -7.23
CA SER A 260 -1.45 -9.19 -7.24
C SER A 260 -1.37 -10.72 -7.20
N LEU A 261 -0.92 -11.30 -8.31
CA LEU A 261 -0.71 -12.73 -8.51
C LEU A 261 0.79 -13.01 -8.49
N VAL A 262 1.21 -14.04 -7.77
CA VAL A 262 2.61 -14.48 -7.72
C VAL A 262 2.70 -16.00 -7.94
N TYR A 263 3.68 -16.43 -8.74
CA TYR A 263 3.99 -17.84 -8.95
C TYR A 263 5.47 -18.03 -9.31
N PRO A 264 6.04 -19.25 -9.13
CA PRO A 264 7.40 -19.55 -9.58
C PRO A 264 7.47 -19.43 -11.10
N ASP A 265 8.46 -18.71 -11.64
CA ASP A 265 8.58 -18.50 -13.08
C ASP A 265 8.95 -19.83 -13.78
N PRO A 266 8.07 -20.40 -14.62
CA PRO A 266 8.36 -21.67 -15.29
C PRO A 266 9.53 -21.56 -16.27
N ASP A 267 9.78 -20.37 -16.82
CA ASP A 267 10.81 -20.15 -17.83
C ASP A 267 12.18 -19.82 -17.21
N LYS A 268 12.19 -19.39 -15.95
CA LYS A 268 13.39 -19.00 -15.21
C LYS A 268 13.32 -19.60 -13.81
N THR A 269 13.83 -20.81 -13.62
CA THR A 269 13.69 -21.52 -12.33
C THR A 269 14.78 -21.17 -11.32
N ALA A 270 15.88 -20.56 -11.78
CA ALA A 270 17.02 -20.18 -10.94
C ALA A 270 17.40 -18.71 -11.17
N CYS A 271 17.90 -18.08 -10.13
CA CYS A 271 18.45 -16.73 -10.18
C CYS A 271 19.56 -16.55 -9.16
N LYS A 272 20.30 -15.46 -9.31
CA LYS A 272 21.20 -14.96 -8.27
C LYS A 272 20.54 -13.79 -7.59
N THR A 273 20.45 -13.82 -6.27
CA THR A 273 19.99 -12.66 -5.50
C THR A 273 20.96 -11.50 -5.67
N LYS A 274 20.57 -10.30 -5.24
CA LYS A 274 21.49 -9.15 -5.20
C LYS A 274 22.75 -9.41 -4.37
N SER A 275 22.70 -10.35 -3.41
CA SER A 275 23.85 -10.79 -2.62
C SER A 275 24.66 -11.93 -3.25
N GLY A 276 24.31 -12.38 -4.46
CA GLY A 276 24.99 -13.47 -5.16
C GLY A 276 24.57 -14.89 -4.72
N ALA A 277 23.62 -15.01 -3.80
CA ALA A 277 23.10 -16.31 -3.35
C ALA A 277 22.20 -16.95 -4.41
N ASP A 278 22.12 -18.28 -4.42
CA ASP A 278 21.17 -19.00 -5.26
C ASP A 278 19.74 -18.73 -4.80
N GLY A 279 18.87 -18.42 -5.76
CA GLY A 279 17.46 -18.13 -5.53
C GLY A 279 16.53 -18.81 -6.52
N VAL A 280 15.25 -18.67 -6.23
CA VAL A 280 14.14 -19.01 -7.11
C VAL A 280 13.60 -17.72 -7.71
N ASN A 281 13.32 -17.77 -9.01
CA ASN A 281 12.70 -16.67 -9.72
C ASN A 281 11.17 -16.83 -9.67
N TYR A 282 10.49 -15.75 -9.33
CA TYR A 282 9.03 -15.65 -9.30
C TYR A 282 8.59 -14.59 -10.30
N LYS A 283 7.46 -14.85 -10.94
CA LYS A 283 6.77 -13.87 -11.77
C LYS A 283 5.60 -13.33 -10.97
N ALA A 284 5.47 -12.01 -10.92
CA ALA A 284 4.33 -11.36 -10.30
C ALA A 284 3.58 -10.49 -11.31
N HIS A 285 2.29 -10.71 -11.43
CA HIS A 285 1.38 -9.89 -12.22
C HIS A 285 0.51 -9.03 -11.31
N TYR A 286 0.31 -7.75 -11.64
CA TYR A 286 -0.51 -6.86 -10.83
C TYR A 286 -1.16 -5.73 -11.64
N SER A 287 -2.27 -5.23 -11.11
CA SER A 287 -3.01 -4.07 -11.64
C SER A 287 -2.41 -2.73 -11.19
N LEU A 288 -2.36 -1.73 -12.09
CA LEU A 288 -2.07 -0.34 -11.71
C LEU A 288 -3.34 0.36 -11.20
N GLY A 289 -3.27 0.94 -10.01
CA GLY A 289 -4.44 1.39 -9.24
C GLY A 289 -5.30 2.52 -9.79
N HIS A 290 -5.21 2.89 -11.07
CA HIS A 290 -6.07 3.92 -11.69
C HIS A 290 -6.24 3.81 -13.20
N ASP A 291 -5.32 3.13 -13.89
CA ASP A 291 -5.42 2.87 -15.30
C ASP A 291 -5.86 1.42 -15.48
N MET A 292 -7.15 1.22 -15.79
CA MET A 292 -7.69 -0.10 -16.10
C MET A 292 -7.03 -0.75 -17.34
N SER A 293 -6.15 -0.05 -18.08
CA SER A 293 -5.48 -0.55 -19.28
C SER A 293 -4.08 -1.16 -19.06
N GLY A 294 -3.48 -1.05 -17.88
CA GLY A 294 -2.09 -1.48 -17.65
C GLY A 294 -1.93 -2.62 -16.64
N ASP A 295 -1.81 -3.86 -17.12
CA ASP A 295 -1.27 -4.97 -16.34
C ASP A 295 0.26 -4.91 -16.37
N ARG A 296 0.92 -5.11 -15.22
CA ARG A 296 2.38 -5.16 -15.15
C ARG A 296 2.84 -6.53 -14.68
N ALA A 297 3.96 -6.96 -15.24
CA ALA A 297 4.71 -8.13 -14.79
C ALA A 297 6.08 -7.69 -14.28
N ILE A 298 6.52 -8.30 -13.20
CA ILE A 298 7.86 -8.11 -12.63
C ILE A 298 8.44 -9.44 -12.18
N ASP A 299 9.73 -9.61 -12.42
CA ASP A 299 10.48 -10.79 -12.00
C ASP A 299 11.11 -10.53 -10.62
N TYR A 300 11.00 -11.50 -9.71
CA TYR A 300 11.56 -11.46 -8.36
C TYR A 300 12.53 -12.61 -8.17
N CYS A 301 13.74 -12.32 -7.68
CA CYS A 301 14.65 -13.35 -7.21
C CYS A 301 14.65 -13.38 -5.67
N GLN A 302 14.21 -14.48 -5.08
CA GLN A 302 14.28 -14.71 -3.63
C GLN A 302 15.20 -15.89 -3.34
N SER A 303 16.08 -15.76 -2.34
CA SER A 303 16.97 -16.86 -1.92
C SER A 303 16.17 -18.11 -1.60
N LYS A 304 16.74 -19.27 -1.91
CA LYS A 304 16.21 -20.57 -1.48
C LYS A 304 16.16 -20.69 0.03
#